data_AF-A0A1H0BGC7-F1
#
_entry.id   AF-A0A1H0BGC7-F1
#
_cell.length_a   1.000
_cell.length_b   1.000
_cell.length_c   1.000
_cell.angle_alpha   90.00
_cell.angle_beta   90.00
_cell.angle_gamma   90.00
#
_symmetry.space_group_name_H-M   'P 1'
#
loop_
_entity.id
_entity.type
_entity.pdbx_description
1 polymer ?
#
loop_
_entity_poly.entity_id
_entity_poly.type
_entity_poly.pdbx_seq_one_letter_code
_entity_poly.pdbx_strand_id
1 'polypeptide(L)'
;MPDGFIHIVAGDLELLSARAETLEDDLRGLDVDGALARVGAAMPGSLSSGAAAAATAVLRDLTDALGSRYTAIGSGTADLAAAHRSNDEAMADLTPRAASGSALQWAIEKGLA
;
A
#
# COMPACT_ATOMS: atom_id res chain seq x y z
N MET A 1 7.35 -13.32 -23.47
CA MET A 1 7.22 -12.03 -22.78
C MET A 1 8.27 -12.04 -21.67
N PRO A 2 9.13 -11.02 -21.52
CA PRO A 2 10.01 -11.00 -20.37
C PRO A 2 9.15 -10.66 -19.16
N ASP A 3 9.05 -11.61 -18.23
CA ASP A 3 8.48 -11.36 -16.91
C ASP A 3 9.30 -10.25 -16.26
N GLY A 4 8.69 -9.07 -16.13
CA GLY A 4 9.29 -7.96 -15.41
C GLY A 4 9.37 -8.36 -13.95
N PHE A 5 10.57 -8.75 -13.50
CA PHE A 5 10.84 -8.90 -12.07
C PHE A 5 10.52 -7.55 -11.42
N ILE A 6 9.53 -7.55 -10.53
CA ILE A 6 9.22 -6.39 -9.71
C ILE A 6 10.39 -6.24 -8.74
N HIS A 7 11.23 -5.23 -8.98
CA HIS A 7 12.30 -4.86 -8.08
C HIS A 7 11.70 -4.11 -6.89
N ILE A 8 11.49 -4.83 -5.78
CA ILE A 8 11.04 -4.23 -4.52
C ILE A 8 12.27 -3.77 -3.76
N VAL A 9 12.45 -2.45 -3.61
CA VAL A 9 13.52 -1.88 -2.79
C VAL A 9 13.03 -1.74 -1.35
N ALA A 10 13.94 -1.93 -0.38
CA ALA A 10 13.62 -1.70 1.02
C ALA A 10 13.02 -0.30 1.23
N GLY A 11 11.83 -0.23 1.83
CA GLY A 11 11.10 1.02 2.06
C GLY A 11 10.02 1.35 1.03
N ASP A 12 10.00 0.72 -0.15
CA ASP A 12 8.97 1.00 -1.16
C ASP A 12 7.57 0.55 -0.71
N LEU A 13 7.51 -0.60 -0.03
CA LEU A 13 6.27 -1.15 0.52
C LEU A 13 5.81 -0.33 1.72
N GLU A 14 6.71 0.06 2.61
CA GLU A 14 6.39 0.96 3.72
C GLU A 14 5.87 2.32 3.23
N LEU A 15 6.47 2.88 2.17
CA LEU A 15 6.00 4.12 1.54
C LEU A 15 4.63 3.97 0.88
N LEU A 16 4.38 2.84 0.20
CA LEU A 16 3.10 2.56 -0.42
C LEU A 16 1.99 2.37 0.62
N SER A 17 2.28 1.70 1.74
CA SER A 17 1.38 1.53 2.87
C SER A 17 0.99 2.89 3.48
N ALA A 18 1.98 3.74 3.79
CA ALA A 18 1.73 5.09 4.32
C ALA A 18 0.91 5.98 3.35
N ARG A 19 1.11 5.80 2.04
CA ARG A 19 0.29 6.49 1.03
C ARG A 19 -1.14 5.99 0.97
N ALA A 20 -1.36 4.68 1.14
CA ALA A 20 -2.70 4.12 1.22
C ALA A 20 -3.45 4.62 2.46
N GLU A 21 -2.77 4.71 3.61
CA GLU A 21 -3.33 5.30 4.84
C GLU A 21 -3.70 6.77 4.65
N THR A 22 -2.81 7.57 4.06
CA THR A 22 -3.10 9.00 3.76
C THR A 22 -4.33 9.14 2.86
N LEU A 23 -4.46 8.28 1.85
CA LEU A 23 -5.59 8.33 0.93
C LEU A 23 -6.90 7.84 1.59
N GLU A 24 -6.83 6.89 2.52
CA GLU A 24 -7.97 6.51 3.35
C GLU A 24 -8.45 7.68 4.21
N ASP A 25 -7.52 8.39 4.86
CA ASP A 25 -7.83 9.56 5.68
C ASP A 25 -8.41 10.71 4.84
N ASP A 26 -7.84 10.99 3.67
CA ASP A 26 -8.37 11.98 2.73
C ASP A 26 -9.80 11.63 2.28
N LEU A 27 -10.07 10.34 2.00
CA LEU A 27 -11.40 9.86 1.63
C LEU A 27 -12.39 10.00 2.79
N ARG A 28 -11.99 9.67 4.02
CA ARG A 28 -12.82 9.91 5.22
C ARG A 28 -13.06 11.39 5.50
N GLY A 29 -12.12 12.26 5.11
CA GLY A 29 -12.22 13.71 5.26
C GLY A 29 -13.16 14.38 4.24
N LEU A 30 -13.63 13.67 3.22
CA LEU A 30 -14.58 14.23 2.26
C LEU A 30 -15.95 14.44 2.90
N ASP A 31 -16.32 15.72 3.09
CA ASP A 31 -17.64 16.14 3.56
C ASP A 31 -18.71 16.04 2.46
N VAL A 32 -18.99 14.79 2.04
CA VAL A 32 -20.00 14.47 1.03
C VAL A 32 -21.40 14.89 1.52
N ASP A 33 -21.68 14.68 2.81
CA ASP A 33 -22.95 15.02 3.43
C ASP A 33 -23.19 16.55 3.46
N GLY A 34 -22.20 17.38 3.80
CA GLY A 34 -22.32 18.83 3.84
C GLY A 34 -22.30 19.50 2.46
N ALA A 35 -21.64 18.90 1.46
CA ALA A 35 -21.76 19.33 0.06
C ALA A 35 -23.18 19.11 -0.49
N LEU A 36 -23.82 18.00 -0.13
CA LEU A 36 -25.09 17.55 -0.70
C LEU A 36 -26.32 18.00 0.11
N ALA A 37 -26.16 18.28 1.41
CA ALA A 37 -27.18 18.94 2.24
C ALA A 37 -27.62 20.29 1.66
N ARG A 38 -26.69 21.03 1.04
CA ARG A 38 -26.99 22.29 0.34
C ARG A 38 -27.87 22.10 -0.89
N VAL A 39 -27.75 20.97 -1.59
CA VAL A 39 -28.56 20.64 -2.77
C VAL A 39 -30.00 20.27 -2.36
N GLY A 40 -30.16 19.44 -1.32
CA GLY A 40 -31.48 19.08 -0.78
C GLY A 40 -32.22 20.28 -0.17
N ALA A 41 -31.49 21.15 0.54
CA ALA A 41 -32.06 22.36 1.13
C ALA A 41 -32.52 23.40 0.08
N ALA A 42 -31.88 23.45 -1.09
CA ALA A 42 -32.25 24.36 -2.17
C ALA A 42 -33.55 23.97 -2.88
N MET A 43 -34.01 22.70 -2.81
CA MET A 43 -35.22 22.24 -3.50
C MET A 43 -36.08 21.27 -2.66
N PRO A 44 -36.70 21.74 -1.55
CA PRO A 44 -37.53 20.88 -0.70
C PRO A 44 -38.74 20.31 -1.45
N GLY A 45 -38.93 18.99 -1.40
CA GLY A 45 -40.12 18.32 -1.96
C GLY A 45 -40.07 18.02 -3.47
N SER A 46 -38.98 18.38 -4.16
CA SER A 46 -38.78 18.02 -5.57
C SER A 46 -38.34 16.56 -5.71
N LEU A 47 -38.78 15.88 -6.78
CA LEU A 47 -38.24 14.58 -7.21
C LEU A 47 -36.72 14.62 -7.40
N SER A 48 -36.18 15.77 -7.84
CA SER A 48 -34.73 15.98 -7.95
C SER A 48 -34.00 15.96 -6.60
N SER A 49 -34.67 16.33 -5.50
CA SER A 49 -34.12 16.24 -4.15
C SER A 49 -34.03 14.80 -3.66
N GLY A 50 -35.02 13.97 -3.99
CA GLY A 50 -34.97 12.52 -3.71
C GLY A 50 -33.85 11.83 -4.49
N ALA A 51 -33.69 12.18 -5.77
CA ALA A 51 -32.59 11.68 -6.59
C ALA A 51 -31.20 12.13 -6.08
N ALA A 52 -31.08 13.38 -5.60
CA ALA A 52 -29.85 13.88 -4.99
C ALA A 52 -29.51 13.13 -3.69
N ALA A 53 -30.50 12.85 -2.84
CA ALA A 53 -30.30 12.05 -1.62
C ALA A 53 -29.86 10.61 -1.94
N ALA A 54 -30.48 9.98 -2.94
CA ALA A 54 -30.07 8.65 -3.39
C ALA A 54 -28.64 8.64 -3.97
N ALA A 55 -28.28 9.64 -4.77
CA ALA A 55 -26.91 9.79 -5.28
C ALA A 55 -25.89 10.02 -4.15
N THR A 56 -26.28 10.74 -3.09
CA THR A 56 -25.45 10.94 -1.89
C THR A 56 -25.17 9.63 -1.18
N ALA A 57 -26.21 8.81 -0.95
CA ALA A 57 -26.05 7.50 -0.34
C ALA A 57 -25.11 6.60 -1.17
N VAL A 58 -25.27 6.59 -2.50
CA VAL A 58 -24.37 5.84 -3.40
C VAL A 58 -22.93 6.35 -3.33
N LEU A 59 -22.72 7.68 -3.29
CA LEU A 59 -21.37 8.26 -3.16
C LEU A 59 -20.72 7.90 -1.83
N ARG A 60 -21.48 7.88 -0.74
CA ARG A 60 -21.01 7.44 0.57
C ARG A 60 -20.60 5.98 0.55
N ASP A 61 -21.45 5.10 0.04
CA ASP A 61 -21.16 3.66 -0.08
C ASP A 61 -19.90 3.40 -0.92
N LEU A 62 -19.71 4.15 -2.02
CA LEU A 62 -18.51 4.07 -2.85
C LEU A 62 -17.25 4.55 -2.12
N THR A 63 -17.37 5.62 -1.32
CA THR A 63 -16.26 6.16 -0.52
C THR A 63 -15.84 5.18 0.55
N ASP A 64 -16.80 4.58 1.27
CA ASP A 64 -16.56 3.55 2.29
C ASP A 64 -15.93 2.29 1.68
N ALA A 65 -16.42 1.85 0.51
CA ALA A 65 -15.85 0.72 -0.22
C ALA A 65 -14.42 0.98 -0.71
N LEU A 66 -14.13 2.21 -1.15
CA LEU A 66 -12.80 2.61 -1.58
C LEU A 66 -11.82 2.72 -0.41
N GLY A 67 -12.25 3.31 0.71
CA GLY A 67 -11.46 3.34 1.95
C GLY A 67 -11.09 1.93 2.41
N SER A 68 -12.08 1.02 2.46
CA SER A 68 -11.84 -0.39 2.83
C SER A 68 -10.83 -1.10 1.92
N ARG A 69 -10.82 -0.77 0.61
CA ARG A 69 -9.82 -1.32 -0.33
C ARG A 69 -8.43 -0.77 -0.05
N TYR A 70 -8.29 0.51 0.25
CA TYR A 70 -7.00 1.10 0.60
C TYR A 70 -6.46 0.54 1.92
N THR A 71 -7.30 0.36 2.93
CA THR A 71 -6.91 -0.34 4.17
C THR A 71 -6.38 -1.75 3.86
N ALA A 72 -7.09 -2.53 3.04
CA ALA A 72 -6.66 -3.89 2.68
C ALA A 72 -5.32 -3.91 1.91
N ILE A 73 -5.13 -2.97 0.99
CA ILE A 73 -3.86 -2.80 0.26
C ILE A 73 -2.74 -2.41 1.23
N GLY A 74 -3.00 -1.47 2.15
CA GLY A 74 -2.05 -1.03 3.17
C GLY A 74 -1.58 -2.20 4.04
N SER A 75 -2.51 -3.00 4.57
CA SER A 75 -2.20 -4.19 5.36
C SER A 75 -1.43 -5.24 4.56
N GLY A 76 -1.89 -5.58 3.35
CA GLY A 76 -1.20 -6.57 2.51
C GLY A 76 0.21 -6.13 2.11
N THR A 77 0.42 -4.83 1.94
CA THR A 77 1.74 -4.26 1.65
C THR A 77 2.65 -4.34 2.87
N ALA A 78 2.15 -4.08 4.07
CA ALA A 78 2.89 -4.24 5.32
C ALA A 78 3.28 -5.71 5.56
N ASP A 79 2.36 -6.64 5.31
CA ASP A 79 2.62 -8.09 5.40
C ASP A 79 3.71 -8.52 4.41
N LEU A 80 3.66 -8.02 3.17
CA LEU A 80 4.67 -8.30 2.16
C LEU A 80 6.05 -7.75 2.55
N ALA A 81 6.09 -6.53 3.14
CA ALA A 81 7.34 -5.94 3.63
C ALA A 81 7.95 -6.78 4.76
N ALA A 82 7.13 -7.27 5.69
CA ALA A 82 7.56 -8.15 6.76
C ALA A 82 8.10 -9.49 6.21
N ALA A 83 7.43 -10.08 5.23
CA ALA A 83 7.89 -11.30 4.57
C ALA A 83 9.23 -11.09 3.84
N HIS A 84 9.39 -9.96 3.15
CA HIS A 84 10.63 -9.63 2.45
C HIS A 84 11.79 -9.48 3.43
N ARG A 85 11.58 -8.77 4.54
CA ARG A 85 12.58 -8.59 5.61
C ARG A 85 12.98 -9.92 6.24
N SER A 86 12.01 -10.78 6.55
CA SER A 86 12.29 -12.12 7.08
C SER A 86 13.08 -12.98 6.10
N ASN A 87 12.79 -12.87 4.80
CA ASN A 87 13.56 -13.56 3.76
C ASN A 87 15.00 -13.02 3.68
N ASP A 88 15.19 -11.70 3.75
CA ASP A 88 16.50 -11.08 3.72
C ASP A 88 17.34 -11.48 4.94
N GLU A 89 16.73 -11.57 6.13
CA GLU A 89 17.35 -12.10 7.35
C GLU A 89 17.76 -13.57 7.20
N ALA A 90 16.87 -14.42 6.69
CA ALA A 90 17.17 -15.83 6.44
C ALA A 90 18.30 -16.02 5.41
N MET A 91 18.31 -15.20 4.34
CA MET A 91 19.37 -15.21 3.34
C MET A 91 20.69 -14.71 3.91
N ALA A 92 20.67 -13.73 4.81
CA ALA A 92 21.88 -13.27 5.51
C ALA A 92 22.49 -14.36 6.40
N ASP A 93 21.66 -15.18 7.05
CA ASP A 93 22.11 -16.32 7.87
C ASP A 93 22.67 -17.46 7.02
N LEU A 94 22.10 -17.70 5.84
CA LEU A 94 22.56 -18.72 4.89
C LEU A 94 23.79 -18.29 4.10
N THR A 95 24.02 -16.98 3.95
CA THR A 95 25.20 -16.45 3.27
C THR A 95 26.38 -16.57 4.23
N PRO A 96 27.37 -17.46 3.97
CA PRO A 96 28.55 -17.51 4.80
C PRO A 96 29.19 -16.14 4.76
N ARG A 97 29.37 -15.52 5.93
CA ARG A 97 30.26 -14.37 6.06
C ARG A 97 31.59 -14.87 5.51
N ALA A 98 31.93 -14.50 4.28
CA ALA A 98 33.29 -14.62 3.78
C ALA A 98 34.08 -13.64 4.65
N ALA A 99 34.43 -14.10 5.86
CA ALA A 99 35.49 -13.50 6.63
C ALA A 99 36.65 -13.41 5.66
N SER A 100 37.30 -12.25 5.59
CA SER A 100 38.35 -11.93 4.62
C SER A 100 39.43 -13.03 4.51
N GLY A 101 39.56 -13.89 5.54
CA GLY A 101 40.35 -15.11 5.52
C GLY A 101 39.88 -16.20 4.55
N SER A 102 38.58 -16.40 4.30
CA SER A 102 38.07 -17.45 3.40
C SER A 102 38.39 -17.16 1.93
N ALA A 103 38.30 -15.90 1.51
CA ALA A 103 38.62 -15.51 0.13
C ALA A 103 40.14 -15.56 -0.12
N LEU A 104 40.94 -15.08 0.84
CA LEU A 104 42.40 -15.15 0.76
C LEU A 104 42.90 -16.61 0.82
N GLN A 105 42.30 -17.43 1.69
CA GLN A 105 42.64 -18.84 1.83
C GLN A 105 42.21 -19.67 0.61
N TRP A 106 41.06 -19.37 0.02
CA TRP A 106 40.66 -19.93 -1.27
C TRP A 106 41.62 -19.53 -2.40
N ALA A 107 42.06 -18.25 -2.43
CA ALA A 107 43.03 -17.78 -3.41
C ALA A 107 44.39 -18.48 -3.25
N ILE A 108 44.85 -18.70 -2.02
CA ILE A 108 46.05 -19.50 -1.71
C ILE A 108 45.87 -20.96 -2.18
N GLU A 109 44.74 -21.61 -1.87
CA GLU A 109 44.44 -22.99 -2.31
C GLU A 109 44.38 -23.14 -3.84
N LYS A 110 44.01 -22.07 -4.56
CA LYS A 110 43.96 -22.05 -6.03
C LYS A 110 45.23 -21.52 -6.68
N GLY A 111 46.25 -21.14 -5.91
CA GLY A 111 47.51 -20.60 -6.41
C GLY A 111 47.36 -19.23 -7.10
N LEU A 112 46.38 -18.44 -6.67
CA LEU A 112 46.01 -17.14 -7.23
C LEU A 112 46.48 -15.95 -6.36
N ALA A 113 47.13 -16.21 -5.22
CA ALA A 113 47.64 -15.23 -4.28
C ALA A 113 49.15 -15.00 -4.45
#